data_AF-A0A6P3GNT8-F1
#
_entry.id   AF-A0A6P3GNT8-F1
#
_cell.length_a   1.000
_cell.length_b   1.000
_cell.length_c   1.000
_cell.angle_alpha   90.00
_cell.angle_beta   90.00
_cell.angle_gamma   90.00
#
_symmetry.space_group_name_H-M   'P 1'
#
loop_
_entity.id
_entity.type
_entity.pdbx_description
1 polymer ?
#
loop_
_entity_poly.entity_id
_entity_poly.type
_entity_poly.pdbx_seq_one_letter_code
_entity_poly.pdbx_strand_id
1 'polypeptide(L)'
;GELTRNIQDSIKHCILYLSEQLRVEKASRDENTVGYLKLVSKADRHQAPHIRQAFEKVNQRTSATIAQIERRLRQCHQQLQELEEGCRPKDLVLGTKSSLDNNCKQPREKVLCTEPPWPGGEDCSSSDLSTVIRHVPLQAHFPACQQQRSLESK
;
A
#
# COMPACT_ATOMS: atom_id res chain seq x y z
N GLY A 1 7.82 9.10 -31.07
CA GLY A 1 6.50 9.77 -31.18
C GLY A 1 5.94 10.04 -29.79
N GLU A 2 4.77 10.65 -29.69
CA GLU A 2 4.11 10.95 -28.39
C GLU A 2 3.84 9.69 -27.56
N LEU A 3 3.42 8.60 -28.22
CA LEU A 3 3.25 7.29 -27.59
C LEU A 3 4.54 6.76 -26.94
N THR A 4 5.68 6.88 -27.62
CA THR A 4 6.99 6.45 -27.10
C THR A 4 7.36 7.22 -25.83
N ARG A 5 7.11 8.53 -25.80
CA ARG A 5 7.38 9.37 -24.63
C ARG A 5 6.49 8.98 -23.45
N ASN A 6 5.19 8.77 -23.69
CA ASN A 6 4.26 8.34 -22.66
C ASN A 6 4.66 6.98 -22.03
N ILE A 7 5.09 6.02 -22.86
CA ILE A 7 5.60 4.73 -22.37
C ILE A 7 6.85 4.94 -21.52
N GLN A 8 7.82 5.74 -21.99
CA GLN A 8 9.04 6.03 -21.25
C GLN A 8 8.73 6.66 -19.87
N ASP A 9 7.81 7.61 -19.82
CA ASP A 9 7.40 8.28 -18.59
C ASP A 9 6.69 7.31 -17.63
N SER A 10 5.84 6.42 -18.16
CA SER A 10 5.21 5.38 -17.36
C SER A 10 6.22 4.42 -16.71
N ILE A 11 7.29 4.09 -17.43
CA ILE A 11 8.38 3.22 -16.93
C ILE A 11 9.20 3.97 -15.88
N LYS A 12 9.53 5.24 -16.10
CA LYS A 12 10.19 6.09 -15.09
C LYS A 12 9.38 6.18 -13.81
N HIS A 13 8.06 6.35 -13.92
CA HIS A 13 7.16 6.34 -12.78
C HIS A 13 7.14 4.96 -12.07
N CYS A 14 7.13 3.85 -12.82
CA CYS A 14 7.29 2.49 -12.26
C CYS A 14 8.56 2.39 -11.40
N ILE A 15 9.70 2.85 -11.93
CA ILE A 15 11.00 2.76 -11.26
C ILE A 15 10.98 3.54 -9.95
N LEU A 16 10.51 4.79 -9.97
CA LEU A 16 10.44 5.64 -8.78
C LEU A 16 9.55 5.00 -7.70
N TYR A 17 8.36 4.56 -8.09
CA TYR A 17 7.40 3.95 -7.18
C TYR A 17 7.92 2.65 -6.54
N LEU A 18 8.50 1.76 -7.35
CA LEU A 18 9.05 0.49 -6.83
C LEU A 18 10.31 0.72 -5.99
N SER A 19 11.12 1.73 -6.30
CA SER A 19 12.29 2.08 -5.49
C SER A 19 11.87 2.56 -4.10
N GLU A 20 10.82 3.38 -4.02
CA GLU A 20 10.28 3.83 -2.75
C GLU A 20 9.67 2.67 -1.94
N GLN A 21 8.89 1.79 -2.58
CA GLN A 21 8.41 0.58 -1.91
C GLN A 21 9.55 -0.30 -1.40
N LEU A 22 10.62 -0.48 -2.18
CA LEU A 22 11.78 -1.25 -1.76
C LEU A 22 12.44 -0.64 -0.51
N ARG A 23 12.54 0.70 -0.47
CA ARG A 23 13.09 1.43 0.66
C ARG A 23 12.25 1.22 1.92
N VAL A 24 10.93 1.36 1.81
CA VAL A 24 9.99 1.17 2.93
C VAL A 24 10.01 -0.28 3.43
N GLU A 25 9.99 -1.27 2.54
CA GLU A 25 10.03 -2.69 2.93
C GLU A 25 11.35 -3.07 3.60
N LYS A 26 12.49 -2.55 3.11
CA LYS A 26 13.80 -2.76 3.77
C LYS A 26 13.82 -2.13 5.16
N ALA A 27 13.34 -0.91 5.32
CA ALA A 27 13.25 -0.25 6.62
C ALA A 27 12.34 -1.02 7.59
N SER A 28 11.16 -1.45 7.13
CA SER A 28 10.23 -2.28 7.92
C SER A 28 10.87 -3.60 8.35
N ARG A 29 11.63 -4.27 7.47
CA ARG A 29 12.37 -5.49 7.83
C ARG A 29 13.44 -5.22 8.90
N ASP A 30 14.14 -4.10 8.82
CA ASP A 30 15.17 -3.73 9.79
C ASP A 30 14.54 -3.43 11.16
N GLU A 31 13.42 -2.71 11.20
CA GLU A 31 12.62 -2.48 12.42
C GLU A 31 12.13 -3.79 13.05
N ASN A 32 11.62 -4.72 12.23
CA ASN A 32 11.21 -6.05 12.69
C ASN A 32 12.40 -6.83 13.27
N THR A 33 13.58 -6.73 12.67
CA THR A 33 14.80 -7.38 13.16
C THR A 33 15.20 -6.82 14.53
N VAL A 34 15.18 -5.49 14.69
CA VAL A 34 15.46 -4.84 15.97
C VAL A 34 14.42 -5.24 17.03
N GLY A 35 13.14 -5.28 16.67
CA GLY A 35 12.05 -5.73 17.54
C GLY A 35 12.24 -7.18 18.01
N TYR A 36 12.57 -8.09 17.09
CA TYR A 36 12.85 -9.48 17.39
C TYR A 36 14.01 -9.63 18.38
N LEU A 37 15.13 -8.94 18.15
CA LEU A 37 16.29 -8.98 19.05
C LEU A 37 15.95 -8.51 20.48
N LYS A 38 15.12 -7.46 20.60
CA LYS A 38 14.62 -6.98 21.90
C LYS A 38 13.71 -7.98 22.61
N LEU A 39 12.87 -8.70 21.88
CA LEU A 39 11.97 -9.70 22.45
C LEU A 39 12.73 -10.96 22.88
N VAL A 40 13.58 -11.50 21.99
CA VAL A 40 14.30 -12.75 22.26
C VAL A 40 15.31 -12.60 23.41
N SER A 41 15.88 -11.41 23.61
CA SER A 41 16.79 -11.12 24.73
C SER A 41 16.11 -11.10 26.10
N LYS A 42 14.79 -10.91 26.14
CA LYS A 42 13.99 -10.93 27.37
C LYS A 42 13.19 -12.22 27.56
N ALA A 43 13.19 -13.09 26.54
CA ALA A 43 12.38 -14.28 26.51
C ALA A 43 13.03 -15.44 27.27
N ASP A 44 12.21 -16.21 27.98
CA ASP A 44 12.65 -17.46 28.59
C ASP A 44 12.80 -18.59 27.54
N ARG A 45 13.27 -19.77 28.00
CA ARG A 45 13.54 -20.94 27.14
C ARG A 45 12.29 -21.49 26.44
N HIS A 46 11.10 -21.26 27.00
CA HIS A 46 9.83 -21.71 26.45
C HIS A 46 9.25 -20.71 25.45
N GLN A 47 9.43 -19.41 25.69
CA GLN A 47 8.93 -18.34 24.81
C GLN A 47 9.81 -18.13 23.57
N ALA A 48 11.13 -18.27 23.70
CA ALA A 48 12.07 -17.99 22.63
C ALA A 48 11.82 -18.76 21.32
N PRO A 49 11.44 -20.07 21.33
CA PRO A 49 11.05 -20.78 20.12
C PRO A 49 9.83 -20.17 19.40
N HIS A 50 8.82 -19.74 20.14
CA HIS A 50 7.62 -19.13 19.56
C HIS A 50 7.92 -17.76 18.94
N ILE A 51 8.75 -16.96 19.62
CA ILE A 51 9.21 -15.65 19.11
C ILE A 51 10.03 -15.83 17.82
N ARG A 52 10.94 -16.82 17.79
CA ARG A 52 11.71 -17.19 16.59
C ARG A 52 10.79 -17.58 15.43
N GLN A 53 9.83 -18.45 15.67
CA GLN A 53 8.91 -18.91 14.63
C GLN A 53 8.05 -17.76 14.08
N ALA A 54 7.60 -16.84 14.93
CA ALA A 54 6.86 -15.65 14.50
C ALA A 54 7.73 -14.75 13.61
N PHE A 55 8.98 -14.50 14.03
CA PHE A 55 9.94 -13.72 13.24
C PHE A 55 10.24 -14.37 11.89
N GLU A 56 10.51 -15.67 11.84
CA GLU A 56 10.77 -16.40 10.59
C GLU A 56 9.62 -16.25 9.59
N LYS A 57 8.37 -16.38 10.05
CA LYS A 57 7.19 -16.22 9.19
C LYS A 57 7.11 -14.81 8.60
N VAL A 58 7.37 -13.78 9.41
CA VAL A 58 7.38 -12.39 8.94
C VAL A 58 8.54 -12.17 7.97
N ASN A 59 9.74 -12.65 8.30
CA ASN A 59 10.94 -12.50 7.49
C ASN A 59 10.85 -13.21 6.14
N GLN A 60 10.20 -14.38 6.08
CA GLN A 60 9.93 -15.07 4.81
C GLN A 60 9.03 -14.23 3.90
N ARG A 61 7.97 -13.64 4.45
CA ARG A 61 7.04 -12.79 3.69
C ARG A 61 7.74 -11.52 3.18
N THR A 62 8.42 -10.80 4.05
CA THR A 62 9.14 -9.57 3.67
C THR A 62 10.25 -9.85 2.67
N SER A 63 10.99 -10.95 2.83
CA SER A 63 12.03 -11.36 1.88
C SER A 63 11.43 -11.68 0.50
N ALA A 64 10.28 -12.37 0.45
CA ALA A 64 9.58 -12.63 -0.81
C ALA A 64 9.11 -11.34 -1.49
N THR A 65 8.53 -10.41 -0.73
CA THR A 65 8.10 -9.09 -1.22
C THR A 65 9.28 -8.28 -1.76
N ILE A 66 10.39 -8.19 -1.02
CA ILE A 66 11.61 -7.50 -1.44
C ILE A 66 12.13 -8.10 -2.76
N ALA A 67 12.24 -9.42 -2.86
CA ALA A 67 12.71 -10.09 -4.07
C ALA A 67 11.79 -9.84 -5.28
N GLN A 68 10.47 -9.76 -5.06
CA GLN A 68 9.51 -9.41 -6.10
C GLN A 68 9.67 -7.96 -6.57
N ILE A 69 9.82 -7.01 -5.65
CA ILE A 69 10.03 -5.60 -5.98
C ILE A 69 11.34 -5.44 -6.77
N GLU A 70 12.43 -6.07 -6.32
CA GLU A 70 13.72 -6.03 -7.00
C GLU A 70 13.66 -6.63 -8.40
N ARG A 71 12.90 -7.72 -8.60
CA ARG A 71 12.67 -8.30 -9.94
C ARG A 71 11.95 -7.32 -10.85
N ARG A 72 10.88 -6.68 -10.37
CA ARG A 72 10.11 -5.70 -11.15
C ARG A 72 10.92 -4.45 -11.48
N LEU A 73 11.78 -4.01 -10.56
CA LEU A 73 12.72 -2.91 -10.82
C LEU A 73 13.69 -3.25 -11.96
N ARG A 74 14.28 -4.46 -11.95
CA ARG A 74 15.14 -4.91 -13.05
C ARG A 74 14.40 -4.92 -14.38
N GLN A 75 13.15 -5.38 -14.39
CA GLN A 75 12.31 -5.38 -15.60
C GLN A 75 12.03 -3.95 -16.09
N CYS A 76 11.60 -3.03 -15.21
CA CYS A 76 11.35 -1.64 -15.60
C CYS A 76 12.64 -0.96 -16.11
N HIS A 77 13.82 -1.21 -15.52
CA HIS A 77 15.10 -0.71 -16.04
C HIS A 77 15.44 -1.29 -17.42
N GLN A 78 15.26 -2.60 -17.61
CA GLN A 78 15.52 -3.25 -18.90
C GLN A 78 14.60 -2.68 -20.00
N GLN A 79 13.31 -2.51 -19.71
CA GLN A 79 12.36 -1.92 -20.66
C GLN A 79 12.70 -0.46 -21.02
N LEU A 80 13.18 0.31 -20.03
CA LEU A 80 13.63 1.68 -20.28
C LEU A 80 14.84 1.70 -21.21
N GLN A 81 15.82 0.82 -20.96
CA GLN A 81 17.02 0.70 -21.77
C GLN A 81 16.68 0.26 -23.21
N GLU A 82 15.81 -0.74 -23.40
CA GLU A 82 15.37 -1.20 -24.72
C GLU A 82 14.68 -0.08 -25.52
N LEU A 83 13.93 0.80 -24.84
CA LEU A 83 13.26 1.93 -25.46
C LEU A 83 14.22 3.08 -25.83
N GLU A 84 15.26 3.28 -25.02
CA GLU A 84 16.31 4.27 -25.26
C GLU A 84 17.31 3.80 -26.33
N GLU A 85 17.58 2.49 -26.42
CA GLU A 85 18.53 1.87 -27.36
C GLU A 85 17.94 1.49 -28.73
N GLY A 86 16.65 1.74 -28.98
CA GLY A 86 15.95 1.30 -30.20
C GLY A 86 16.76 1.44 -31.50
N CYS A 87 16.99 0.32 -32.20
CA CYS A 87 17.73 0.13 -33.47
C CYS A 87 19.26 -0.13 -33.40
N ARG A 88 19.71 -1.18 -32.70
CA ARG A 88 20.86 -1.95 -33.23
C ARG A 88 20.58 -3.46 -33.20
N PRO A 89 20.57 -4.15 -34.35
CA PRO A 89 20.56 -5.60 -34.34
C PRO A 89 21.91 -6.06 -33.79
N LYS A 90 21.88 -6.71 -32.63
CA LYS A 90 22.98 -7.56 -32.16
C LYS A 90 22.46 -8.97 -32.34
N ASP A 91 22.90 -9.61 -33.43
CA ASP A 91 22.68 -11.03 -33.70
C ASP A 91 23.12 -11.86 -32.49
N LEU A 92 22.18 -12.27 -31.64
CA LEU A 92 22.37 -13.36 -30.70
C LEU A 92 21.02 -14.05 -30.42
N VAL A 93 20.69 -14.94 -31.36
CA VAL A 93 20.27 -16.34 -31.17
C VAL A 93 19.85 -16.76 -29.75
N LEU A 94 18.60 -17.28 -29.68
CA LEU A 94 17.96 -18.07 -28.61
C LEU A 94 17.82 -17.39 -27.23
N GLY A 95 16.64 -17.18 -26.65
CA GLY A 95 15.36 -17.83 -26.82
C GLY A 95 14.78 -18.04 -25.41
N THR A 96 13.63 -17.45 -25.11
CA THR A 96 12.57 -17.96 -24.21
C THR A 96 11.46 -16.92 -24.17
N LYS A 97 10.35 -17.23 -24.84
CA LYS A 97 9.07 -16.51 -24.67
C LYS A 97 8.64 -16.69 -23.21
N SER A 98 8.36 -15.60 -22.49
CA SER A 98 7.56 -15.66 -21.28
C SER A 98 6.61 -14.48 -21.19
N SER A 99 5.35 -14.79 -21.52
CA SER A 99 4.10 -14.27 -20.98
C SER A 99 4.08 -12.82 -20.48
N LEU A 100 3.50 -11.97 -21.31
CA LEU A 100 2.95 -10.66 -20.96
C LEU A 100 1.85 -10.84 -19.90
N ASP A 101 2.16 -10.51 -18.64
CA ASP A 101 1.12 -10.18 -17.66
C ASP A 101 1.58 -8.95 -16.85
N ASN A 102 1.49 -7.80 -17.51
CA ASN A 102 1.76 -6.50 -16.91
C ASN A 102 0.49 -6.01 -16.24
N ASN A 103 0.24 -6.48 -15.02
CA ASN A 103 -0.82 -5.97 -14.18
C ASN A 103 -0.24 -5.09 -13.06
N CYS A 104 0.20 -3.88 -13.44
CA CYS A 104 0.37 -2.79 -12.48
C CYS A 104 -1.02 -2.34 -12.00
N LYS A 105 -1.66 -3.11 -11.12
CA LYS A 105 -2.86 -2.67 -10.41
C LYS A 105 -2.43 -1.70 -9.32
N GLN A 106 -2.68 -0.43 -9.58
CA GLN A 106 -2.94 0.56 -8.55
C GLN A 106 -4.16 0.07 -7.74
N PRO A 107 -4.07 -0.07 -6.40
CA PRO A 107 -5.26 -0.18 -5.57
C PRO A 107 -5.95 1.19 -5.59
N ARG A 108 -7.01 1.32 -6.39
CA ARG A 108 -7.91 2.49 -6.32
C ARG A 108 -8.79 2.32 -5.09
N GLU A 109 -8.72 3.27 -4.17
CA GLU A 109 -9.70 3.46 -3.10
C GLU A 109 -11.10 3.61 -3.73
N LYS A 110 -12.02 2.72 -3.36
CA LYS A 110 -13.44 2.90 -3.67
C LYS A 110 -14.02 3.94 -2.71
N VAL A 111 -13.99 5.20 -3.11
CA VAL A 111 -15.00 6.16 -2.65
C VAL A 111 -16.18 6.03 -3.61
N LEU A 112 -17.21 5.32 -3.17
CA LEU A 112 -18.49 5.25 -3.85
C LEU A 112 -19.20 6.59 -3.68
N CYS A 113 -19.09 7.47 -4.68
CA CYS A 113 -20.03 8.56 -4.86
C CYS A 113 -21.03 8.15 -5.92
N THR A 114 -22.25 7.84 -5.49
CA THR A 114 -23.42 7.86 -6.38
C THR A 114 -24.35 8.93 -5.82
N GLU A 115 -24.41 10.08 -6.51
CA GLU A 115 -25.43 11.10 -6.30
C GLU A 115 -26.82 10.63 -6.80
N PRO A 116 -27.92 11.26 -6.35
CA PRO A 116 -29.27 10.71 -6.40
C PRO A 116 -30.01 11.04 -7.71
N PRO A 117 -31.15 10.39 -7.94
CA PRO A 117 -32.37 11.16 -8.21
C PRO A 117 -33.61 10.57 -7.52
N TRP A 118 -34.29 11.40 -6.71
CA TRP A 118 -35.71 11.24 -6.37
C TRP A 118 -36.58 11.85 -7.50
N PRO A 119 -37.92 11.75 -7.54
CA PRO A 119 -38.88 11.00 -6.71
C PRO A 119 -39.90 10.16 -7.53
N GLY A 120 -40.75 9.36 -6.87
CA GLY A 120 -42.08 9.06 -7.41
C GLY A 120 -42.65 7.66 -7.12
N GLY A 121 -43.66 7.61 -6.25
CA GLY A 121 -44.87 6.82 -6.48
C GLY A 121 -44.99 5.44 -5.81
N GLU A 122 -46.03 5.33 -4.98
CA GLU A 122 -46.98 4.21 -4.82
C GLU A 122 -46.55 2.87 -4.16
N ASP A 123 -46.89 2.80 -2.87
CA ASP A 123 -47.65 1.78 -2.13
C ASP A 123 -47.61 0.31 -2.60
N CYS A 124 -47.14 -0.57 -1.72
CA CYS A 124 -47.96 -1.68 -1.21
C CYS A 124 -47.29 -2.40 -0.02
N SER A 125 -48.14 -2.65 0.97
CA SER A 125 -47.92 -3.27 2.28
C SER A 125 -47.28 -4.66 2.24
N SER A 126 -46.30 -4.92 3.11
CA SER A 126 -46.11 -6.25 3.70
C SER A 126 -45.29 -6.17 4.99
N SER A 127 -45.71 -6.99 5.94
CA SER A 127 -45.50 -6.93 7.37
C SER A 127 -44.08 -7.26 7.86
N ASP A 128 -43.79 -6.74 9.06
CA ASP A 128 -43.12 -7.45 10.16
C ASP A 128 -41.58 -7.48 10.20
N LEU A 129 -40.99 -6.54 10.97
CA LEU A 129 -40.23 -6.88 12.19
C LEU A 129 -39.80 -5.57 12.88
N SER A 130 -40.57 -5.14 13.88
CA SER A 130 -40.18 -4.08 14.81
C SER A 130 -39.57 -4.73 16.04
N THR A 131 -38.27 -4.54 16.28
CA THR A 131 -37.70 -4.64 17.64
C THR A 131 -36.44 -3.78 17.79
N VAL A 132 -36.69 -2.53 18.19
CA VAL A 132 -35.93 -1.75 19.18
C VAL A 132 -34.40 -1.72 19.02
N ILE A 133 -33.89 -0.80 18.20
CA ILE A 133 -32.57 -0.18 18.42
C ILE A 133 -32.80 1.12 19.19
N ARG A 134 -32.44 1.14 20.47
CA ARG A 134 -32.36 2.39 21.25
C ARG A 134 -31.22 3.25 20.69
N HIS A 135 -31.57 4.36 20.06
CA HIS A 135 -30.63 5.43 19.76
C HIS A 135 -30.25 6.16 21.05
N VAL A 136 -28.95 6.22 21.35
CA VAL A 136 -28.34 7.14 22.32
C VAL A 136 -27.69 8.27 21.52
N PRO A 137 -28.05 9.55 21.72
CA PRO A 137 -27.29 10.66 21.16
C PRO A 137 -26.15 11.03 22.14
N LEU A 138 -24.91 10.83 21.72
CA LEU A 138 -23.73 11.41 22.38
C LEU A 138 -23.63 12.89 21.99
N GLN A 139 -24.10 13.74 22.90
CA GLN A 139 -23.94 15.20 22.85
C GLN A 139 -22.46 15.56 23.08
N ALA A 140 -21.74 15.88 22.01
CA ALA A 140 -20.39 16.44 22.12
C ALA A 140 -20.47 17.95 22.40
N HIS A 141 -20.35 18.32 23.67
CA HIS A 141 -20.13 19.70 24.11
C HIS A 141 -18.64 20.03 23.96
N PHE A 142 -18.28 20.92 23.03
CA PHE A 142 -16.93 21.46 22.91
C PHE A 142 -16.75 22.63 23.89
N PRO A 143 -15.79 22.60 24.83
CA PRO A 143 -15.41 23.80 25.57
C PRO A 143 -14.46 24.65 24.73
N ALA A 144 -14.84 25.91 24.52
CA ALA A 144 -14.02 26.93 23.88
C ALA A 144 -12.73 27.20 24.68
N CYS A 145 -11.59 27.25 24.00
CA CYS A 145 -10.31 27.66 24.57
C CYS A 145 -10.39 29.12 25.03
N GLN A 146 -10.23 29.36 26.32
CA GLN A 146 -10.08 30.71 26.85
C GLN A 146 -8.69 31.26 26.50
N GLN A 147 -8.68 32.38 25.77
CA GLN A 147 -7.51 33.21 25.55
C GLN A 147 -7.11 33.87 26.86
N GLN A 148 -5.94 33.50 27.38
CA GLN A 148 -5.31 34.16 28.51
C GLN A 148 -4.72 35.49 28.02
N ARG A 149 -5.45 36.60 28.23
CA ARG A 149 -4.86 37.94 28.10
C ARG A 149 -3.97 38.19 29.32
N SER A 150 -2.66 38.20 29.10
CA SER A 150 -1.72 38.81 30.02
C SER A 150 -1.92 40.32 29.96
N LEU A 151 -2.31 40.93 31.09
CA LEU A 151 -2.25 42.38 31.28
C LEU A 151 -1.12 42.67 32.26
N GLU A 152 -0.02 43.09 31.65
CA GLU A 152 1.08 43.83 32.24
C GLU A 152 0.59 45.21 32.70
N SER A 153 0.78 45.55 33.98
CA SER A 153 1.34 46.84 34.39
C SER A 153 1.24 47.10 35.90
N LYS A 154 2.42 47.35 36.46
CA LYS A 154 2.83 48.45 37.35
C LYS A 154 2.26 48.54 38.77
#